data_AF-A0A2N8LDJ1-F1
#
_entry.id   AF-A0A2N8LDJ1-F1
#
_cell.length_a   1.000
_cell.length_b   1.000
_cell.length_c   1.000
_cell.angle_alpha   90.00
_cell.angle_beta   90.00
_cell.angle_gamma   90.00
#
_symmetry.space_group_name_H-M   'P 1'
#
loop_
_entity.id
_entity.type
_entity.pdbx_description
1 polymer ?
#
loop_
_entity_poly.entity_id
_entity_poly.type
_entity_poly.pdbx_seq_one_letter_code
_entity_poly.pdbx_strand_id
1 'polypeptide(L)'
;MQLDVHPNVTILPLLTLDEVNQYLKRASFYLDINRSIEVDNILSRAALENLCILSFKDYCHQPQIQEPSTLFEVQQITEFAKLMRDLATDSSHFNALCHFQREQLPFQFIELNGIGEEDDNI
;
A
#
# COMPACT_ATOMS: atom_id res chain seq x y z
N MET A 1 -12.30 -3.57 -21.28
CA MET A 1 -12.36 -3.21 -19.85
C MET A 1 -13.80 -3.41 -19.42
N GLN A 2 -14.06 -4.30 -18.48
CA GLN A 2 -15.41 -4.61 -18.00
C GLN A 2 -15.41 -4.66 -16.45
N LEU A 3 -14.69 -3.73 -15.84
CA LEU A 3 -14.61 -3.56 -14.37
C LEU A 3 -15.40 -2.32 -13.92
N ASP A 4 -15.76 -1.45 -14.87
CA ASP A 4 -16.66 -0.31 -14.75
C ASP A 4 -18.12 -0.70 -14.47
N VAL A 5 -18.42 -2.00 -14.52
CA VAL A 5 -19.74 -2.58 -14.23
C VAL A 5 -20.01 -2.74 -12.73
N HIS A 6 -19.01 -2.56 -11.86
CA HIS A 6 -19.15 -2.72 -10.43
C HIS A 6 -19.30 -1.36 -9.72
N PRO A 7 -20.37 -1.14 -8.93
CA PRO A 7 -20.64 0.16 -8.30
C PRO A 7 -19.62 0.55 -7.22
N ASN A 8 -18.84 -0.43 -6.73
CA ASN A 8 -17.80 -0.24 -5.72
C ASN A 8 -16.38 -0.16 -6.31
N VAL A 9 -16.26 -0.05 -7.63
CA VAL A 9 -14.97 0.05 -8.33
C VAL A 9 -14.97 1.31 -9.20
N THR A 10 -13.94 2.13 -9.05
CA THR A 10 -13.71 3.30 -9.92
C THR A 10 -12.40 3.09 -10.65
N ILE A 11 -12.42 3.19 -11.99
CA ILE A 11 -11.22 3.09 -12.83
C ILE A 11 -10.79 4.50 -13.18
N LEU A 12 -9.53 4.82 -12.90
CA LEU A 12 -8.94 6.14 -13.10
C LEU A 12 -7.76 6.03 -14.08
N PRO A 13 -8.00 6.17 -15.40
CA PRO A 13 -6.92 6.19 -16.37
C PRO A 13 -6.18 7.53 -16.35
N LEU A 14 -4.90 7.51 -16.74
CA LEU A 14 -4.09 8.72 -16.98
C LEU A 14 -3.94 9.65 -15.77
N LEU A 15 -3.90 9.08 -14.56
CA LEU A 15 -3.61 9.86 -13.36
C LEU A 15 -2.22 10.50 -13.42
N THR A 16 -2.16 11.77 -13.04
CA THR A 16 -0.93 12.50 -12.77
C THR A 16 -0.31 12.06 -11.44
N LEU A 17 0.98 12.39 -11.24
CA LEU A 17 1.67 12.07 -9.99
C LEU A 17 0.99 12.69 -8.76
N ASP A 18 0.53 13.94 -8.88
CA ASP A 18 -0.14 14.66 -7.80
C ASP A 18 -1.48 14.02 -7.45
N GLU A 19 -2.25 13.58 -8.44
CA GLU A 19 -3.50 12.86 -8.18
C GLU A 19 -3.23 11.53 -7.48
N VAL A 20 -2.20 10.78 -7.91
CA VAL A 20 -1.79 9.54 -7.22
C VAL A 20 -1.46 9.83 -5.75
N ASN A 21 -0.69 10.88 -5.47
CA ASN A 21 -0.37 11.28 -4.09
C ASN A 21 -1.62 11.61 -3.27
N GLN A 22 -2.62 12.29 -3.86
CA GLN A 22 -3.88 12.57 -3.19
C GLN A 22 -4.69 11.30 -2.90
N TYR A 23 -4.65 10.31 -3.79
CA TYR A 23 -5.31 9.02 -3.56
C TYR A 23 -4.62 8.21 -2.46
N LEU A 24 -3.28 8.19 -2.43
CA LEU A 24 -2.55 7.54 -1.35
C LEU A 24 -2.96 8.12 0.01
N LYS A 25 -2.93 9.44 0.18
CA LYS A 25 -3.29 10.13 1.43
C LYS A 25 -4.72 9.88 1.94
N ARG A 26 -5.61 9.40 1.06
CA ARG A 26 -7.04 9.17 1.38
C ARG A 26 -7.40 7.70 1.53
N ALA A 27 -6.53 6.80 1.08
CA ALA A 27 -6.77 5.37 1.13
C ALA A 27 -6.23 4.76 2.44
N SER A 28 -6.80 3.62 2.83
CA SER A 28 -6.32 2.85 3.99
C SER A 28 -5.50 1.63 3.57
N PHE A 29 -5.71 1.13 2.35
CA PHE A 29 -5.07 -0.06 1.84
C PHE A 29 -4.47 0.20 0.46
N TYR A 30 -3.32 -0.40 0.20
CA TYR A 30 -2.75 -0.52 -1.14
C TYR A 30 -2.69 -2.01 -1.51
N LEU A 31 -3.31 -2.39 -2.63
CA LEU A 31 -3.31 -3.78 -3.08
C LEU A 31 -2.27 -3.97 -4.19
N ASP A 32 -1.18 -4.66 -3.87
CA ASP A 32 -0.13 -5.01 -4.83
C ASP A 32 -0.55 -6.25 -5.65
N ILE A 33 -1.44 -6.03 -6.60
CA ILE A 33 -2.05 -7.08 -7.42
C ILE A 33 -1.71 -6.92 -8.91
N ASN A 34 -0.95 -5.89 -9.25
CA ASN A 34 -0.51 -5.63 -10.61
C ASN A 34 0.54 -6.67 -11.03
N ARG A 35 0.49 -7.12 -12.29
CA ARG A 35 1.45 -8.10 -12.82
C ARG A 35 2.69 -7.49 -13.46
N SER A 36 2.60 -6.20 -13.78
CA SER A 36 3.69 -5.43 -14.36
C SER A 36 4.57 -4.89 -13.26
N ILE A 37 5.81 -4.53 -13.61
CA ILE A 37 6.79 -3.97 -12.67
C ILE A 37 6.19 -2.86 -11.80
N GLU A 38 6.71 -2.76 -10.58
CA GLU A 38 6.43 -1.64 -9.70
C GLU A 38 6.74 -0.31 -10.41
N VAL A 39 5.83 0.64 -10.29
CA VAL A 39 5.97 1.98 -10.88
C VAL A 39 6.21 2.98 -9.76
N ASP A 40 7.20 3.84 -9.96
CA ASP A 40 7.41 5.05 -9.14
C ASP A 40 7.49 4.81 -7.62
N ASN A 41 8.15 3.69 -7.24
CA ASN A 41 8.32 3.26 -5.85
C ASN A 41 7.03 3.34 -5.02
N ILE A 42 5.90 3.01 -5.67
CA ILE A 42 4.56 3.23 -5.11
C ILE A 42 4.36 2.47 -3.79
N LEU A 43 5.03 1.33 -3.60
CA LEU A 43 4.96 0.58 -2.34
C LEU A 43 5.66 1.34 -1.22
N SER A 44 6.83 1.92 -1.47
CA SER A 44 7.52 2.77 -0.50
C SER A 44 6.67 3.99 -0.12
N ARG A 45 6.06 4.65 -1.11
CA ARG A 45 5.18 5.80 -0.89
C ARG A 45 3.92 5.43 -0.10
N ALA A 46 3.30 4.28 -0.42
CA ALA A 46 2.15 3.77 0.32
C ALA A 46 2.51 3.47 1.78
N ALA A 47 3.65 2.84 2.05
CA ALA A 47 4.10 2.56 3.42
C ALA A 47 4.42 3.84 4.22
N LEU A 48 4.99 4.86 3.58
CA LEU A 48 5.24 6.17 4.20
C LEU A 48 3.93 6.90 4.56
N GLU A 49 2.90 6.78 3.74
CA GLU A 49 1.56 7.33 3.98
C GLU A 49 0.71 6.45 4.92
N ASN A 50 1.28 5.41 5.55
CA ASN A 50 0.60 4.45 6.45
C ASN A 50 -0.54 3.65 5.81
N LEU A 51 -0.46 3.35 4.50
CA LEU A 51 -1.40 2.41 3.89
C LEU A 51 -0.96 0.99 4.25
N CYS A 52 -1.92 0.15 4.64
CA CYS A 52 -1.67 -1.27 4.78
C CYS A 52 -1.52 -1.89 3.38
N ILE A 53 -0.31 -2.36 3.08
CA ILE A 53 0.01 -2.97 1.79
C ILE A 53 -0.31 -4.45 1.85
N LEU A 54 -1.08 -4.98 0.92
CA LEU A 54 -1.38 -6.41 0.84
C LEU A 54 -1.11 -6.94 -0.57
N SER A 55 -0.61 -8.15 -0.67
CA SER A 55 -0.24 -8.78 -1.94
C SER A 55 -0.57 -10.28 -1.97
N PHE A 56 -0.65 -10.85 -3.16
CA PHE A 56 -0.44 -12.29 -3.35
C PHE A 56 1.04 -12.56 -3.57
N LYS A 57 1.48 -13.78 -3.23
CA LYS A 57 2.90 -14.19 -3.38
C LYS A 57 3.41 -14.02 -4.81
N ASP A 58 2.62 -14.43 -5.80
CA ASP A 58 3.01 -14.40 -7.22
C ASP A 58 3.11 -12.98 -7.81
N TYR A 59 2.55 -11.98 -7.14
CA TYR A 59 2.52 -10.58 -7.62
C TYR A 59 3.30 -9.63 -6.71
N CYS A 60 3.84 -10.12 -5.60
CA CYS A 60 4.49 -9.30 -4.60
C CYS A 60 5.81 -8.73 -5.14
N HIS A 61 5.85 -7.42 -5.40
CA HIS A 61 7.05 -6.76 -5.90
C HIS A 61 8.14 -6.63 -4.84
N GLN A 62 7.73 -6.39 -3.58
CA GLN A 62 8.65 -6.21 -2.46
C GLN A 62 8.34 -7.15 -1.29
N PRO A 63 8.76 -8.44 -1.36
CA PRO A 63 8.52 -9.40 -0.29
C PRO A 63 9.10 -8.99 1.06
N GLN A 64 10.17 -8.19 1.07
CA GLN A 64 10.84 -7.75 2.30
C GLN A 64 9.98 -6.83 3.17
N ILE A 65 9.05 -6.08 2.56
CA ILE A 65 8.15 -5.21 3.33
C ILE A 65 6.89 -5.94 3.76
N GLN A 66 6.66 -7.17 3.30
CA GLN A 66 5.44 -7.93 3.61
C GLN A 66 5.65 -8.83 4.82
N GLU A 67 4.68 -8.86 5.72
CA GLU A 67 4.69 -9.84 6.81
C GLU A 67 4.36 -11.23 6.22
N PRO A 68 5.16 -12.28 6.44
CA PRO A 68 4.95 -13.59 5.81
C PRO A 68 3.56 -14.21 6.06
N SER A 69 2.94 -13.89 7.20
CA SER A 69 1.60 -14.33 7.58
C SER A 69 0.48 -13.71 6.73
N THR A 70 0.78 -12.61 6.03
CA THR A 70 -0.15 -11.84 5.19
C THR A 70 -0.01 -12.12 3.70
N LEU A 71 0.95 -12.97 3.31
CA LEU A 71 1.20 -13.36 1.92
C LEU A 71 0.43 -14.64 1.55
N PHE A 72 -0.60 -14.46 0.73
CA PHE A 72 -1.50 -15.53 0.29
C PHE A 72 -1.19 -15.99 -1.14
N GLU A 73 -1.51 -17.26 -1.43
CA GLU A 73 -1.69 -17.71 -2.81
C GLU A 73 -2.98 -17.14 -3.39
N VAL A 74 -3.07 -17.00 -4.73
CA VAL A 74 -4.28 -16.49 -5.39
C VAL A 74 -5.52 -17.35 -5.08
N GLN A 75 -5.34 -18.65 -4.84
CA GLN A 75 -6.44 -19.56 -4.48
C GLN A 75 -7.00 -19.29 -3.08
N GLN A 76 -6.31 -18.51 -2.24
CA GLN A 76 -6.70 -18.17 -0.87
C GLN A 76 -7.36 -16.77 -0.80
N ILE A 77 -8.09 -16.38 -1.85
CA ILE A 77 -8.76 -15.08 -1.94
C ILE A 77 -9.78 -14.85 -0.80
N THR A 78 -10.38 -15.92 -0.27
CA THR A 78 -11.37 -15.83 0.81
C THR A 78 -10.70 -15.42 2.12
N GLU A 79 -9.54 -16.01 2.41
CA GLU A 79 -8.69 -15.72 3.55
C GLU A 79 -8.10 -14.32 3.43
N PHE A 80 -7.61 -13.94 2.24
CA PHE A 80 -7.15 -12.59 1.95
C PHE A 80 -8.24 -11.54 2.24
N ALA A 81 -9.45 -11.75 1.72
CA ALA A 81 -10.57 -10.85 1.93
C ALA A 81 -11.02 -10.83 3.42
N LYS A 82 -10.86 -11.95 4.14
CA LYS A 82 -11.11 -12.00 5.58
C LYS A 82 -10.10 -11.16 6.34
N LEU A 83 -8.81 -11.32 6.09
CA LEU A 83 -7.75 -10.51 6.70
C LEU A 83 -8.02 -9.02 6.48
N MET A 84 -8.35 -8.61 5.25
CA MET A 84 -8.64 -7.21 4.95
C MET A 84 -9.83 -6.67 5.76
N ARG A 85 -10.90 -7.46 5.93
CA ARG A 85 -12.03 -7.08 6.79
C ARG A 85 -11.64 -6.99 8.26
N ASP A 86 -10.88 -7.95 8.75
CA ASP A 86 -10.42 -7.99 10.13
C ASP A 86 -9.55 -6.75 10.43
N LEU A 87 -8.59 -6.42 9.55
CA LEU A 87 -7.75 -5.22 9.62
C LEU A 87 -8.57 -3.92 9.54
N ALA A 88 -9.65 -3.89 8.75
CA ALA A 88 -10.54 -2.72 8.69
C ALA A 88 -11.33 -2.47 9.99
N THR A 89 -11.44 -3.49 10.86
CA THR A 89 -12.16 -3.39 12.15
C THR A 89 -11.24 -3.37 13.37
N ASP A 90 -10.00 -3.83 13.24
CA ASP A 90 -8.99 -3.87 14.30
C ASP A 90 -7.86 -2.86 14.01
N SER A 91 -8.01 -1.66 14.56
CA SER A 91 -7.01 -0.59 14.40
C SER A 91 -5.66 -0.95 15.02
N SER A 92 -5.60 -1.82 16.03
CA SER A 92 -4.33 -2.22 16.65
C SER A 92 -3.53 -3.10 15.70
N HIS A 93 -4.19 -4.10 15.12
CA HIS A 93 -3.56 -4.98 14.14
C HIS A 93 -3.19 -4.22 12.86
N PHE A 94 -4.07 -3.34 12.37
CA PHE A 94 -3.78 -2.48 11.22
C PHE A 94 -2.54 -1.61 11.45
N ASN A 95 -2.47 -0.90 12.59
CA ASN A 95 -1.35 -0.01 12.88
C ASN A 95 -0.04 -0.78 13.06
N ALA A 96 -0.08 -1.96 13.69
CA ALA A 96 1.10 -2.80 13.87
C ALA A 96 1.65 -3.28 12.52
N LEU A 97 0.78 -3.70 11.60
CA LEU A 97 1.20 -4.12 10.25
C LEU A 97 1.78 -2.95 9.45
N CYS A 98 1.12 -1.78 9.46
CA CYS A 98 1.64 -0.58 8.78
C CYS A 98 3.00 -0.15 9.36
N HIS A 99 3.18 -0.23 10.68
CA HIS A 99 4.45 0.05 11.34
C HIS A 99 5.55 -0.91 10.86
N PHE A 100 5.29 -2.21 10.90
CA PHE A 100 6.21 -3.22 10.41
C PHE A 100 6.63 -2.93 8.96
N GLN A 101 5.66 -2.68 8.07
CA GLN A 101 5.90 -2.40 6.65
C GLN A 101 6.80 -1.19 6.44
N ARG A 102 6.57 -0.10 7.18
CA ARG A 102 7.39 1.11 7.12
C ARG A 102 8.82 0.88 7.63
N GLU A 103 8.98 0.09 8.69
CA GLU A 103 10.31 -0.22 9.24
C GLU A 103 11.19 -1.04 8.29
N GLN A 104 10.58 -1.77 7.36
CA GLN A 104 11.31 -2.51 6.33
C GLN A 104 11.79 -1.62 5.18
N LEU A 105 11.39 -0.34 5.13
CA LEU A 105 11.83 0.56 4.07
C LEU A 105 13.33 0.88 4.19
N PRO A 106 14.07 0.93 3.07
CA PRO A 106 15.45 1.37 3.10
C PRO A 106 15.54 2.84 3.57
N PHE A 107 16.52 3.15 4.42
CA PHE A 107 16.76 4.49 4.97
C PHE A 107 16.77 5.61 3.89
N GLN A 108 17.32 5.33 2.71
CA GLN A 108 17.42 6.29 1.61
C GLN A 108 16.04 6.79 1.09
N PHE A 109 14.97 6.00 1.26
CA PHE A 109 13.62 6.42 0.86
C PHE A 109 12.95 7.36 1.87
N ILE A 110 13.35 7.26 3.14
CA ILE A 110 12.81 8.10 4.21
C ILE A 110 13.38 9.52 4.09
N GLU A 111 14.64 9.69 3.68
CA GLU A 111 15.24 11.03 3.50
C GLU A 111 14.70 11.77 2.27
N LEU A 112 14.38 11.06 1.18
CA LEU A 112 13.84 11.69 -0.04
C LEU A 112 12.39 12.18 0.10
N ASN A 113 11.62 11.58 1.01
CA ASN A 113 10.21 11.90 1.25
C ASN A 113 9.95 12.42 2.68
N GLY A 114 11.00 12.52 3.49
CA GLY A 114 10.96 12.95 4.88
C GLY A 114 11.01 14.46 4.97
N ILE A 115 9.85 15.05 5.22
CA ILE A 115 9.66 16.25 6.07
C ILE A 115 10.76 17.30 5.88
N GLY A 116 10.76 17.97 4.73
CA GLY A 116 11.23 19.35 4.65
C GLY A 116 10.20 20.25 5.34
N GLU A 117 10.01 20.11 6.65
CA GLU A 117 9.58 21.27 7.43
C GLU A 117 10.81 22.14 7.57
N GLU A 118 10.71 23.32 6.96
CA GLU A 118 11.59 24.45 7.16
C GLU A 118 11.77 24.67 8.67
N ASP A 119 12.97 24.39 9.19
CA ASP A 119 13.46 25.12 10.37
C ASP A 119 13.82 26.55 9.93
N ASP A 120 12.80 27.31 9.54
CA ASP A 120 12.83 28.76 9.55
C ASP A 120 12.43 29.21 10.97
N ASN A 121 13.34 29.02 11.93
CA ASN A 121 13.40 29.76 13.19
C ASN A 121 14.70 29.45 13.97
N ILE A 122 15.73 30.26 13.76
CA ILE A 122 16.39 31.17 14.74
C ILE A 122 17.60 31.83 14.07
#